data_AF-A0A932GJD0-F1
#
_entry.id   AF-A0A932GJD0-F1
#
_cell.length_a   1.000
_cell.length_b   1.000
_cell.length_c   1.000
_cell.angle_alpha   90.00
_cell.angle_beta   90.00
_cell.angle_gamma   90.00
#
_symmetry.space_group_name_H-M   'P 1'
#
loop_
_entity.id
_entity.type
_entity.pdbx_description
1 polymer ?
#
loop_
_entity_poly.entity_id
_entity_poly.type
_entity_poly.pdbx_seq_one_letter_code
_entity_poly.pdbx_strand_id
1 'polypeptide(L)' 'MEIRDRVALVTGSARRVGRAIAAALASRGCHLVLHYRTAAEDAR' A
#
# COMPACT_ATOMS: atom_id res chain seq x y z
N MET A 1 -4.19 6.26 -16.68
CA MET A 1 -2.82 5.75 -16.46
C MET A 1 -2.91 4.28 -16.15
N GLU A 2 -2.21 3.46 -16.93
CA GLU A 2 -2.08 2.03 -16.67
C GLU A 2 -1.08 1.79 -15.55
N ILE A 3 -1.52 1.10 -14.49
CA ILE A 3 -0.71 0.86 -13.29
C ILE A 3 -0.54 -0.62 -12.95
N ARG A 4 -1.15 -1.52 -13.73
CA ARG A 4 -0.96 -2.95 -13.57
C ARG A 4 0.52 -3.31 -13.70
N ASP A 5 0.98 -4.23 -12.86
CA ASP A 5 2.36 -4.73 -12.78
C ASP A 5 3.42 -3.66 -12.44
N ARG A 6 2.99 -2.45 -12.06
CA ARG A 6 3.89 -1.40 -11.56
C ARG A 6 4.14 -1.57 -10.06
N VAL A 7 5.30 -1.13 -9.60
CA VAL A 7 5.66 -1.09 -8.18
C VAL A 7 5.28 0.26 -7.58
N ALA A 8 4.58 0.26 -6.44
CA ALA A 8 4.27 1.45 -5.67
C ALA A 8 4.77 1.35 -4.22
N LEU A 9 5.54 2.35 -3.78
CA LEU A 9 5.92 2.54 -2.38
C LEU A 9 4.85 3.35 -1.67
N VAL A 10 4.21 2.75 -0.65
CA VAL A 10 3.21 3.42 0.18
C VAL A 10 3.75 3.60 1.59
N THR A 11 3.96 4.84 1.99
CA THR A 11 4.37 5.20 3.37
C THR A 11 3.15 5.45 4.25
N GLY A 12 3.28 5.21 5.56
CA GLY A 12 2.14 5.30 6.48
C GLY A 12 1.04 4.29 6.17
N SER A 13 1.38 3.18 5.51
CA SER A 13 0.43 2.21 4.95
C SER A 13 -0.35 1.40 5.97
N ALA A 14 0.09 1.39 7.23
CA ALA A 14 -0.52 0.56 8.27
C ALA A 14 -1.98 0.94 8.59
N ARG A 15 -2.36 2.23 8.47
CA ARG A 15 -3.66 2.71 8.99
C ARG A 15 -4.27 3.81 8.14
N ARG A 16 -5.58 4.02 8.33
CA ARG A 16 -6.36 5.13 7.76
C ARG A 16 -6.18 5.22 6.24
N VAL A 17 -5.84 6.41 5.73
CA VAL A 17 -5.72 6.69 4.30
C VAL A 17 -4.62 5.86 3.64
N GLY A 18 -3.48 5.64 4.30
CA GLY A 18 -2.38 4.84 3.73
C GLY A 18 -2.81 3.40 3.43
N ARG A 19 -3.60 2.79 4.32
CA ARG A 19 -4.16 1.45 4.12
C ARG A 19 -5.16 1.42 2.96
N ALA A 20 -6.04 2.43 2.88
CA ALA A 20 -7.00 2.54 1.79
C ALA A 20 -6.32 2.71 0.43
N ILE A 21 -5.26 3.52 0.36
CA ILE A 21 -4.45 3.70 -0.85
C ILE A 21 -3.78 2.38 -1.25
N ALA A 22 -3.12 1.70 -0.32
CA ALA A 22 -2.49 0.40 -0.59
C ALA A 22 -3.50 -0.61 -1.14
N ALA A 23 -4.67 -0.73 -0.51
CA ALA A 23 -5.74 -1.64 -0.97
C ALA A 23 -6.23 -1.30 -2.39
N ALA A 24 -6.43 -0.01 -2.70
CA ALA A 24 -6.88 0.43 -4.01
C ALA A 24 -5.82 0.22 -5.12
N LEU A 25 -4.54 0.32 -4.80
CA LEU A 25 -3.46 0.02 -5.75
C LEU A 25 -3.32 -1.49 -5.99
N ALA A 26 -3.42 -2.30 -4.93
CA ALA A 26 -3.43 -3.76 -5.04
C ALA A 26 -4.59 -4.26 -5.91
N SER A 27 -5.81 -3.75 -5.70
CA SER A 27 -6.99 -4.17 -6.48
C SER A 27 -6.88 -3.84 -7.97
N ARG A 28 -6.01 -2.91 -8.33
CA ARG A 28 -5.70 -2.53 -9.73
C ARG A 28 -4.51 -3.27 -10.30
N GLY A 29 -3.91 -4.19 -9.55
CA GLY A 29 -2.81 -5.05 -9.98
C GLY A 29 -1.41 -4.45 -9.82
N CYS A 30 -1.22 -3.47 -8.93
CA CYS A 30 0.13 -3.03 -8.59
C CYS A 30 0.82 -4.00 -7.63
N HIS A 31 2.14 -4.10 -7.75
CA HIS A 31 3.02 -4.61 -6.70
C HIS A 31 3.28 -3.52 -5.67
N LEU A 32 3.29 -3.87 -4.39
CA LEU A 32 3.36 -2.90 -3.30
C LEU A 32 4.59 -3.10 -2.42
N VAL A 33 5.21 -1.97 -2.05
CA VAL A 33 6.14 -1.88 -0.93
C VAL A 33 5.46 -1.06 0.16
N LEU A 34 5.19 -1.70 1.31
CA LEU A 34 4.48 -1.08 2.42
C LEU A 34 5.47 -0.60 3.47
N HIS A 35 5.43 0.69 3.81
CA HIS A 35 6.29 1.29 4.82
C HIS A 35 5.46 1.89 5.97
N TYR A 36 5.82 1.52 7.19
CA TYR A 36 5.20 2.01 8.42
C TYR A 36 6.24 2.10 9.53
N ARG A 37 5.98 2.91 10.57
CA ARG A 37 6.94 3.17 11.66
C ARG A 37 6.75 2.25 12.87
N THR A 38 5.57 2.25 13.48
CA THR A 38 5.32 1.58 14.78
C THR A 38 4.14 0.61 14.77
N ALA A 39 3.63 0.28 13.59
CA ALA A 39 2.32 -0.34 13.40
C ALA A 39 2.41 -1.69 12.67
N ALA A 40 3.33 -2.56 13.11
CA ALA A 40 3.61 -3.82 12.43
C ALA A 40 2.40 -4.75 12.38
N GLU A 41 1.69 -4.90 13.50
CA GLU A 41 0.50 -5.77 13.58
C GLU A 41 -0.61 -5.30 12.64
N ASP A 42 -0.82 -3.99 12.50
CA ASP A 42 -1.84 -3.43 11.60
C ASP A 42 -1.46 -3.48 10.11
N ALA A 43 -0.19 -3.73 9.81
CA ALA A 43 0.37 -3.65 8.46
C ALA A 43 0.60 -5.03 7.80
N ARG A 44 0.31 -6.12 8.52
CA ARG A 44 0.24 -7.47 7.94
C ARG A 44 -1.05 -7.65 7.16
#